data_AF-A0A4E0REN9-F1
#
_entry.id   AF-A0A4E0REN9-F1
#
_cell.length_a   1.000
_cell.length_b   1.000
_cell.length_c   1.000
_cell.angle_alpha   90.00
_cell.angle_beta   90.00
_cell.angle_gamma   90.00
#
_symmetry.space_group_name_H-M   'P 1'
#
loop_
_entity.id
_entity.type
_entity.pdbx_description
1 polymer ?
#
loop_
_entity_poly.entity_id
_entity_poly.type
_entity_poly.pdbx_seq_one_letter_code
_entity_poly.pdbx_strand_id
1 'polypeptide(L)'
;METGEQDQETVDYAVDEPAKDRVRVRIRVDGLRFRTRVSRTRIWPRLVKEPLNASIIFEPTPLGFYFECVGNEEIEEQRRYVLKVNFLPGEIIPEECYYRVFDDMVELTLRKKVAELWTEELLQGLPVVN
;
A
#
# COMPACT_ATOMS: atom_id res chain seq x y z
N MET A 1 -9.94 9.77 32.02
CA MET A 1 -9.10 9.99 30.82
C MET A 1 -9.10 8.67 30.10
N GLU A 2 -10.12 8.40 29.30
CA GLU A 2 -10.06 7.27 28.38
C GLU A 2 -8.96 7.49 27.35
N THR A 3 -8.04 6.55 27.25
CA THR A 3 -7.20 6.39 26.06
C THR A 3 -8.09 5.91 24.94
N GLY A 4 -8.33 6.75 23.94
CA GLY A 4 -9.10 6.36 22.76
C GLY A 4 -8.35 5.31 21.96
N GLU A 5 -8.71 4.04 22.15
CA GLU A 5 -8.54 3.01 21.12
C GLU A 5 -9.39 3.46 19.92
N GLN A 6 -8.73 4.05 18.92
CA GLN A 6 -9.34 4.23 17.61
C GLN A 6 -9.44 2.84 16.98
N ASP A 7 -10.65 2.41 16.62
CA ASP A 7 -10.91 1.12 16.01
C ASP A 7 -9.99 0.91 14.78
N GLN A 8 -9.01 0.03 14.92
CA GLN A 8 -8.14 -0.38 13.82
C GLN A 8 -8.87 -1.44 13.00
N GLU A 9 -9.77 -0.97 12.13
CA GLU A 9 -10.59 -1.82 11.25
C GLU A 9 -9.70 -2.75 10.39
N THR A 10 -10.11 -4.02 10.27
CA THR A 10 -9.39 -5.02 9.48
C THR A 10 -9.40 -4.61 8.00
N VAL A 11 -8.26 -4.17 7.50
CA VAL A 11 -8.09 -3.68 6.13
C VAL A 11 -8.39 -4.79 5.10
N ASP A 12 -9.37 -4.56 4.22
CA ASP A 12 -9.64 -5.41 3.06
C ASP A 12 -8.51 -5.24 2.03
N TYR A 13 -7.84 -6.35 1.69
CA TYR A 13 -6.75 -6.37 0.72
C TYR A 13 -6.72 -7.67 -0.09
N ALA A 14 -6.21 -7.56 -1.32
CA ALA A 14 -5.92 -8.69 -2.20
C ALA A 14 -4.46 -8.64 -2.65
N VAL A 15 -3.77 -9.79 -2.66
CA VAL A 15 -2.37 -9.91 -3.09
C VAL A 15 -2.25 -10.80 -4.33
N ASP A 16 -1.41 -10.42 -5.30
CA ASP A 16 -1.09 -11.26 -6.46
C ASP A 16 0.37 -11.13 -6.96
N GLU A 17 0.75 -12.07 -7.82
CA GLU A 17 2.08 -12.26 -8.40
C GLU A 17 2.08 -11.86 -9.89
N PRO A 18 2.15 -10.57 -10.26
CA PRO A 18 2.11 -10.14 -11.66
C PRO A 18 3.37 -10.51 -12.46
N ALA A 19 4.48 -10.80 -11.78
CA ALA A 19 5.73 -11.32 -12.34
C ALA A 19 6.57 -11.99 -11.24
N LYS A 20 7.50 -12.87 -11.60
CA LYS A 20 8.44 -13.53 -10.66
C LYS A 20 9.28 -12.58 -9.81
N ASP A 21 9.35 -11.31 -10.16
CA ASP A 21 10.23 -10.33 -9.55
C ASP A 21 9.45 -9.17 -8.88
N ARG A 22 8.12 -9.34 -8.73
CA ARG A 22 7.16 -8.37 -8.21
C ARG A 22 6.01 -9.04 -7.46
N VAL A 23 5.66 -8.52 -6.30
CA VAL A 23 4.37 -8.78 -5.64
C VAL A 23 3.53 -7.51 -5.72
N ARG A 24 2.23 -7.65 -5.90
CA ARG A 24 1.27 -6.54 -5.82
C ARG A 24 0.29 -6.77 -4.68
N VAL A 25 0.09 -5.74 -3.86
CA VAL A 25 -0.99 -5.67 -2.88
C VAL A 25 -1.97 -4.59 -3.34
N ARG A 26 -3.26 -4.90 -3.44
CA ARG A 26 -4.32 -3.90 -3.57
C ARG A 26 -5.02 -3.78 -2.23
N ILE A 27 -5.13 -2.56 -1.73
CA ILE A 27 -5.76 -2.25 -0.46
C ILE A 27 -7.01 -1.43 -0.76
N ARG A 28 -8.17 -1.88 -0.29
CA ARG A 28 -9.44 -1.18 -0.45
C ARG A 28 -9.52 -0.03 0.56
N VAL A 29 -9.94 1.13 0.08
CA VAL A 29 -10.14 2.36 0.88
C VAL A 29 -11.35 3.07 0.28
N ASP A 30 -12.56 2.66 0.66
CA ASP A 30 -13.80 3.20 0.08
C ASP A 30 -13.89 4.73 0.21
N GLY A 31 -14.31 5.40 -0.87
CA GLY A 31 -14.38 6.86 -0.95
C GLY A 31 -13.05 7.55 -1.26
N LEU A 32 -11.92 6.83 -1.30
CA LEU A 32 -10.63 7.38 -1.73
C LEU A 32 -10.73 7.86 -3.19
N ARG A 33 -10.27 9.10 -3.43
CA ARG A 33 -10.20 9.71 -4.76
C ARG A 33 -8.79 10.16 -5.05
N PHE A 34 -8.35 10.07 -6.30
CA PHE A 34 -7.06 10.62 -6.74
C PHE A 34 -7.21 11.88 -7.60
N ARG A 35 -6.15 12.69 -7.62
CA ARG A 35 -5.95 13.73 -8.64
C ARG A 35 -4.71 13.42 -9.48
N THR A 36 -4.77 13.68 -10.78
CA THR A 36 -3.61 13.59 -11.66
C THR A 36 -2.88 14.92 -11.70
N ARG A 37 -1.62 14.96 -11.24
CA ARG A 37 -0.74 16.13 -11.26
C ARG A 37 0.40 15.95 -12.26
N VAL A 38 0.73 17.02 -12.97
CA VAL A 38 1.93 17.07 -13.82
C VAL A 38 3.15 17.42 -12.97
N SER A 39 3.99 16.43 -12.69
CA SER A 39 5.31 16.65 -12.08
C SER A 39 6.29 17.17 -13.13
N ARG A 40 6.78 18.40 -12.95
CA ARG A 40 7.74 19.07 -13.84
C ARG A 40 9.19 18.83 -13.39
N THR A 41 9.64 17.57 -13.37
CA THR A 41 11.09 17.29 -13.30
C THR A 41 11.76 17.64 -14.63
N ARG A 42 13.01 18.11 -14.57
CA ARG A 42 13.63 19.02 -15.57
C ARG A 42 13.79 18.54 -17.03
N ILE A 43 13.33 17.34 -17.40
CA ILE A 43 13.53 16.78 -18.76
C ILE A 43 12.23 16.22 -19.36
N TRP A 44 11.37 15.58 -18.56
CA TRP A 44 10.10 14.99 -19.03
C TRP A 44 8.98 15.21 -18.02
N PRO A 45 7.82 15.77 -18.41
CA PRO A 45 6.67 15.89 -17.52
C PRO A 45 6.10 14.49 -17.22
N ARG A 46 6.02 14.12 -15.93
CA ARG A 46 5.42 12.86 -15.50
C ARG A 46 4.03 13.13 -14.92
N LEU A 47 3.04 12.35 -15.36
CA LEU A 47 1.73 12.29 -14.69
C LEU A 47 1.89 11.46 -13.42
N VAL A 48 1.55 12.04 -12.27
CA VAL A 48 1.56 11.39 -10.96
C VAL A 48 0.13 11.44 -10.42
N LYS A 49 -0.36 10.30 -9.93
CA LYS A 49 -1.61 10.26 -9.15
C LYS A 49 -1.28 10.53 -7.68
N GLU A 50 -1.82 11.61 -7.14
CA GLU A 50 -1.77 11.94 -5.72
C GLU A 50 -3.15 11.66 -5.10
N PRO A 51 -3.24 11.23 -3.82
CA PRO A 51 -4.53 11.17 -3.14
C PRO A 51 -5.12 12.59 -3.02
N LEU A 52 -6.44 12.71 -3.13
CA LEU A 52 -7.16 13.98 -3.02
C LEU A 52 -7.68 14.20 -1.60
N ASN A 53 -8.23 13.15 -0.99
CA ASN A 53 -8.96 13.16 0.29
C ASN A 53 -8.33 12.22 1.35
N ALA A 54 -7.04 11.90 1.22
CA ALA A 54 -6.33 11.10 2.22
C ALA A 54 -4.83 11.43 2.30
N SER A 55 -4.22 11.14 3.45
CA SER A 55 -2.77 11.03 3.63
C SER A 55 -2.35 9.57 3.51
N ILE A 56 -1.25 9.27 2.82
CA ILE A 56 -0.72 7.91 2.65
C ILE A 56 0.76 7.86 3.09
N ILE A 57 1.06 6.93 3.99
CA ILE A 57 2.41 6.52 4.38
C ILE A 57 2.65 5.12 3.84
N PHE A 58 3.83 4.89 3.26
CA PHE A 58 4.27 3.57 2.82
C PHE A 58 5.77 3.44 3.05
N GLU A 59 6.13 2.56 3.99
CA GLU A 59 7.51 2.34 4.45
C GLU A 59 7.88 0.86 4.26
N PRO A 60 8.42 0.51 3.08
CA PRO A 60 8.93 -0.84 2.83
C PRO A 60 10.24 -1.09 3.60
N THR A 61 10.43 -2.33 4.04
CA THR A 61 11.65 -2.83 4.69
C THR A 61 12.07 -4.15 4.02
N PRO A 62 13.30 -4.65 4.18
CA PRO A 62 13.75 -5.83 3.43
C PRO A 62 12.88 -7.09 3.59
N LEU A 63 12.13 -7.25 4.68
CA LEU A 63 11.29 -8.43 4.95
C LEU A 63 9.81 -8.09 5.23
N GLY A 64 9.35 -6.89 4.87
CA GLY A 64 8.02 -6.43 5.25
C GLY A 64 7.70 -5.00 4.79
N PHE A 65 6.57 -4.47 5.22
CA PHE A 65 6.23 -3.06 5.01
C PHE A 65 5.24 -2.55 6.06
N TYR A 66 5.27 -1.25 6.30
CA TYR A 66 4.19 -0.50 6.91
C TYR A 66 3.42 0.28 5.84
N PHE A 67 2.10 0.19 5.87
CA PHE A 67 1.19 1.04 5.10
C PHE A 67 0.17 1.65 6.05
N GLU A 68 -0.07 2.94 5.90
CA GLU A 68 -1.14 3.66 6.56
C GLU A 68 -1.81 4.61 5.57
N CYS A 69 -3.14 4.59 5.54
CA CYS A 69 -3.95 5.60 4.86
C CYS A 69 -4.93 6.21 5.86
N VAL A 70 -4.89 7.53 6.00
CA VAL A 70 -5.79 8.31 6.87
C VAL A 70 -6.67 9.17 5.98
N GLY A 71 -7.98 8.94 6.02
CA GLY A 71 -8.96 9.78 5.34
C GLY A 71 -9.02 11.18 5.95
N ASN A 72 -9.27 12.20 5.12
CA ASN A 72 -9.66 13.53 5.61
C ASN A 72 -11.19 13.64 5.69
N GLU A 73 -11.71 14.85 5.93
CA GLU A 73 -13.15 15.12 6.09
C GLU A 73 -14.02 14.75 4.87
N GLU A 74 -13.44 14.44 3.70
CA GLU A 74 -14.15 13.95 2.51
C GLU A 74 -14.00 12.42 2.27
N ILE A 75 -13.56 11.66 3.28
CA ILE A 75 -13.80 10.21 3.42
C ILE A 75 -14.61 10.03 4.70
N GLU A 76 -15.60 9.13 4.69
CA GLU A 76 -16.47 8.93 5.86
C GLU A 76 -15.63 8.65 7.12
N GLU A 77 -15.94 9.39 8.19
CA GLU A 77 -15.43 9.19 9.56
C GLU A 77 -13.89 9.32 9.74
N GLN A 78 -13.16 9.93 8.80
CA GLN A 78 -11.68 10.08 8.85
C GLN A 78 -10.93 8.74 9.04
N ARG A 79 -11.49 7.65 8.50
CA ARG A 79 -11.03 6.27 8.80
C ARG A 79 -9.53 6.04 8.53
N ARG A 80 -8.96 5.19 9.39
CA ARG A 80 -7.52 4.88 9.47
C ARG A 80 -7.25 3.43 9.07
N TYR A 81 -6.80 3.24 7.83
CA TYR A 81 -6.51 1.94 7.24
C TYR A 81 -5.03 1.61 7.45
N VAL A 82 -4.71 0.63 8.29
CA VAL A 82 -3.33 0.23 8.61
C VAL A 82 -3.06 -1.21 8.17
N LEU A 83 -2.10 -1.41 7.26
CA LEU A 83 -1.61 -2.73 6.87
C LEU A 83 -0.12 -2.83 7.14
N LYS A 84 0.23 -3.65 8.14
CA LYS A 84 1.60 -3.87 8.62
C LYS A 84 1.93 -5.34 8.42
N VAL A 85 2.96 -5.63 7.63
CA VAL A 85 3.33 -6.99 7.21
C VAL A 85 4.79 -7.23 7.55
N ASN A 86 5.07 -8.33 8.26
CA ASN A 86 6.42 -8.75 8.65
C ASN A 86 6.65 -10.19 8.20
N PHE A 87 7.90 -10.56 7.90
CA PHE A 87 8.29 -11.92 7.48
C PHE A 87 7.68 -12.33 6.13
N LEU A 88 7.81 -11.48 5.11
CA LEU A 88 7.57 -11.86 3.72
C LEU A 88 8.39 -13.12 3.35
N PRO A 89 7.92 -13.98 2.40
CA PRO A 89 8.59 -15.25 2.06
C PRO A 89 10.05 -15.12 1.62
N GLY A 90 10.43 -13.96 1.07
CA GLY A 90 11.81 -13.60 0.76
C GLY A 90 12.01 -12.10 0.78
N GLU A 91 13.25 -11.66 0.56
CA GLU A 91 13.59 -10.23 0.66
C GLU A 91 13.04 -9.38 -0.50
N ILE A 92 12.67 -8.15 -0.17
CA ILE A 92 12.33 -7.08 -1.14
C ILE A 92 13.43 -6.01 -1.20
N ILE A 93 13.40 -5.17 -2.24
CA ILE A 93 14.28 -4.01 -2.44
C ILE A 93 13.47 -2.75 -2.12
N PRO A 94 13.56 -2.16 -0.91
CA PRO A 94 12.68 -1.08 -0.46
C PRO A 94 12.66 0.14 -1.39
N GLU A 95 13.82 0.54 -1.91
CA GLU A 95 14.00 1.70 -2.78
C GLU A 95 13.41 1.53 -4.20
N GLU A 96 13.09 0.30 -4.61
CA GLU A 96 12.38 -0.02 -5.85
C GLU A 96 10.88 -0.31 -5.62
N CYS A 97 10.43 -0.36 -4.37
CA CYS A 97 9.01 -0.48 -4.02
C CYS A 97 8.29 0.87 -4.15
N TYR A 98 7.02 0.87 -4.55
CA TYR A 98 6.22 2.09 -4.68
C TYR A 98 4.72 1.80 -4.51
N TYR A 99 3.92 2.84 -4.28
CA TYR A 99 2.46 2.76 -4.35
C TYR A 99 1.88 3.56 -5.53
N ARG A 100 0.62 3.28 -5.87
CA ARG A 100 -0.22 4.08 -6.77
C ARG A 100 -1.61 4.23 -6.17
N VAL A 101 -2.17 5.43 -6.28
CA VAL A 101 -3.55 5.69 -5.86
C VAL A 101 -4.50 5.47 -7.05
N PHE A 102 -5.64 4.84 -6.80
CA PHE A 102 -6.79 4.75 -7.67
C PHE A 102 -8.02 5.27 -6.91
N ASP A 103 -9.17 5.34 -7.57
CA ASP A 103 -10.40 5.55 -6.83
C ASP A 103 -10.73 4.26 -6.05
N ASP A 104 -11.18 4.41 -4.81
CA ASP A 104 -11.48 3.36 -3.82
C ASP A 104 -10.33 2.39 -3.45
N MET A 105 -9.09 2.62 -3.92
CA MET A 105 -8.01 1.61 -3.82
C MET A 105 -6.57 2.18 -3.88
N VAL A 106 -5.65 1.57 -3.12
CA VAL A 106 -4.19 1.78 -3.24
C VAL A 106 -3.50 0.51 -3.72
N GLU A 107 -2.72 0.60 -4.80
CA GLU A 107 -1.88 -0.49 -5.33
C GLU A 107 -0.44 -0.33 -4.82
N LEU A 108 0.00 -1.18 -3.89
CA LEU A 108 1.41 -1.34 -3.53
C LEU A 108 2.08 -2.29 -4.53
N THR A 109 3.23 -1.91 -5.07
CA THR A 109 4.13 -2.81 -5.80
C THR A 109 5.38 -3.04 -4.97
N LEU A 110 5.61 -4.29 -4.57
CA LEU A 110 6.82 -4.73 -3.89
C LEU A 110 7.79 -5.31 -4.91
N ARG A 111 9.04 -4.84 -4.89
CA ARG A 111 10.13 -5.35 -5.72
C ARG A 111 10.82 -6.50 -5.00
N LYS A 112 10.78 -7.73 -5.54
CA LYS A 112 11.58 -8.82 -4.95
C LYS A 112 13.07 -8.64 -5.21
N LYS A 113 13.91 -9.06 -4.26
CA LYS A 113 15.36 -9.16 -4.40
C LYS A 113 15.80 -10.39 -5.20
N VAL A 114 14.98 -11.44 -5.20
CA VAL A 114 15.17 -12.69 -5.96
C VAL A 114 13.96 -12.92 -6.87
N ALA A 115 14.20 -13.35 -8.12
CA ALA A 115 13.16 -13.52 -9.14
C ALA A 115 12.52 -14.92 -9.13
N GLU A 116 11.87 -15.26 -8.03
CA GLU A 116 11.19 -16.54 -7.76
C GLU A 116 9.67 -16.37 -7.60
N LEU A 117 8.89 -17.44 -7.61
CA LEU A 117 7.45 -17.38 -7.32
C LEU A 117 7.21 -17.55 -5.81
N TRP A 118 6.27 -16.80 -5.23
CA TRP A 118 5.78 -17.00 -3.85
C TRP A 118 4.31 -17.44 -3.87
N THR A 119 3.94 -18.27 -4.85
CA THR A 119 2.52 -18.55 -5.16
C THR A 119 1.83 -19.39 -4.08
N GLU A 120 2.53 -20.31 -3.42
CA GLU A 120 1.93 -21.17 -2.38
C GLU A 120 1.80 -20.44 -1.03
N GLU A 121 2.69 -19.49 -0.78
CA GLU A 121 2.70 -18.62 0.39
C GLU A 121 1.62 -17.54 0.28
N LEU A 122 1.55 -16.83 -0.86
CA LEU A 122 0.57 -15.76 -1.09
C LEU A 122 -0.88 -16.26 -1.18
N LEU A 123 -1.10 -17.55 -1.48
CA LEU A 123 -2.42 -18.19 -1.38
C LEU A 123 -2.97 -18.24 0.06
N GLN A 124 -2.12 -18.07 1.08
CA GLN A 124 -2.50 -18.01 2.49
C GLN A 124 -2.75 -16.56 2.97
N GLY A 125 -2.60 -15.57 2.08
CA GLY A 125 -2.60 -14.14 2.40
C GLY A 125 -1.21 -13.61 2.72
N LEU A 126 -1.15 -12.39 3.26
CA LEU A 126 0.09 -11.81 3.78
C LEU A 126 0.20 -12.07 5.30
N PRO A 127 1.44 -12.20 5.84
CA PRO A 127 1.69 -12.27 7.27
C PRO A 127 1.49 -10.89 7.93
N VAL A 128 0.22 -10.51 8.07
CA VAL A 128 -0.21 -9.28 8.76
C VAL A 128 0.09 -9.40 10.25
N VAL A 129 0.57 -8.31 10.84
CA VAL A 129 0.78 -8.19 12.28
C VAL A 129 0.08 -6.95 12.80
N ASN A 130 -0.50 -7.06 13.99
CA ASN A 130 -1.05 -5.93 14.74
C ASN A 130 0.13 -5.17 15.40
#